data_AF-A0A221W5H8-F1
#
_entry.id   AF-A0A221W5H8-F1
#
_cell.length_a   1.000
_cell.length_b   1.000
_cell.length_c   1.000
_cell.angle_alpha   90.00
_cell.angle_beta   90.00
_cell.angle_gamma   90.00
#
_symmetry.space_group_name_H-M   'P 1'
#
loop_
_entity.id
_entity.type
_entity.pdbx_description
1 polymer ?
#
loop_
_entity_poly.entity_id
_entity_poly.type
_entity_poly.pdbx_seq_one_letter_code
_entity_poly.pdbx_strand_id
1 'polypeptide(L)'
;MSTSMVRRRVPRPGSLLETLNTSRHGAALAIYGIVVLLHWVEHLAQAAQIYLWDWPIPEAGGALGLVFPSLVQNELLHYGFALIMIVAFFMLRHGFTGRSRTWWGIALGIQFWHHIEHLLLLIQSWSGAYLLGKSVPTSMIQLLIPRVELHLLYNAIVFAPMVVAMVLHRRATTAEQAMMRCDCAHPPARRDRRASARASV
;
A
#
# COMPACT_ATOMS: atom_id res chain seq x y z
N MET A 1 -42.99 5.08 -42.19
CA MET A 1 -41.83 5.67 -41.48
C MET A 1 -41.79 5.07 -40.09
N SER A 2 -40.87 4.14 -39.82
CA SER A 2 -40.76 3.45 -38.53
C SER A 2 -39.57 4.02 -37.76
N THR A 3 -39.86 4.80 -36.72
CA THR A 3 -38.86 5.47 -35.89
C THR A 3 -38.21 4.44 -34.97
N SER A 4 -36.99 4.02 -35.32
CA SER A 4 -36.17 3.16 -34.47
C SER A 4 -35.78 3.93 -33.21
N MET A 5 -36.40 3.59 -32.08
CA MET A 5 -35.98 4.08 -30.77
C MET A 5 -34.60 3.51 -30.45
N VAL A 6 -33.57 4.34 -30.56
CA VAL A 6 -32.26 4.06 -29.99
C VAL A 6 -32.42 3.98 -28.47
N ARG A 7 -32.57 2.75 -27.97
CA ARG A 7 -32.61 2.46 -26.54
C ARG A 7 -31.25 2.85 -25.95
N ARG A 8 -31.17 4.01 -25.29
CA ARG A 8 -30.00 4.40 -24.49
C ARG A 8 -29.71 3.26 -23.51
N ARG A 9 -28.61 2.53 -23.71
CA ARG A 9 -28.10 1.62 -22.69
C ARG A 9 -27.68 2.47 -21.51
N VAL A 10 -28.39 2.33 -20.38
CA VAL A 10 -27.89 2.81 -19.09
C VAL A 10 -26.59 2.04 -18.84
N PRO A 11 -25.43 2.72 -18.69
CA PRO A 11 -24.18 2.04 -18.35
C PRO A 11 -24.41 1.28 -17.04
N ARG A 12 -24.19 -0.04 -17.04
CA ARG A 12 -24.15 -0.77 -15.77
C ARG A 12 -22.96 -0.23 -14.98
N PRO A 13 -23.10 0.08 -13.68
CA PRO A 13 -21.95 0.35 -12.86
C PRO A 13 -20.99 -0.84 -12.99
N GLY A 14 -19.74 -0.58 -13.37
CA GLY A 14 -18.71 -1.61 -13.38
C GLY A 14 -18.55 -2.20 -11.97
N SER A 15 -17.95 -3.38 -11.87
CA SER A 15 -17.64 -3.96 -10.56
C SER A 15 -16.76 -2.99 -9.73
N LEU A 16 -16.73 -3.13 -8.40
CA LEU A 16 -15.84 -2.33 -7.55
C LEU A 16 -14.39 -2.45 -8.03
N LEU A 17 -13.94 -3.67 -8.34
CA LEU A 17 -12.60 -3.95 -8.85
C LEU A 17 -12.33 -3.23 -10.17
N GLU A 18 -13.30 -3.24 -11.11
CA GLU A 18 -13.18 -2.52 -12.37
C GLU A 18 -13.08 -1.01 -12.15
N THR A 19 -13.94 -0.45 -11.28
CA THR A 19 -13.97 0.99 -10.98
C THR A 19 -12.64 1.47 -10.37
N LEU A 20 -12.09 0.71 -9.40
CA LEU A 20 -10.82 1.02 -8.74
C LEU A 20 -9.60 0.91 -9.66
N ASN A 21 -9.74 0.26 -10.82
CA ASN A 21 -8.65 0.07 -11.79
C ASN A 21 -8.90 0.78 -13.12
N THR A 22 -9.97 1.57 -13.21
CA THR A 22 -10.31 2.38 -14.38
C THR A 22 -10.56 3.84 -13.96
N SER A 23 -11.81 4.25 -13.79
CA SER A 23 -12.22 5.64 -13.61
C SER A 23 -11.85 6.27 -12.26
N ARG A 24 -11.47 5.47 -11.25
CA ARG A 24 -11.07 5.94 -9.92
C ARG A 24 -9.69 5.45 -9.50
N HIS A 25 -8.87 4.98 -10.42
CA HIS A 25 -7.59 4.38 -10.07
C HIS A 25 -6.64 5.38 -9.41
N GLY A 26 -6.55 6.61 -9.94
CA GLY A 26 -5.72 7.65 -9.35
C GLY A 26 -6.14 8.00 -7.92
N ALA A 27 -7.45 8.13 -7.67
CA ALA A 27 -7.97 8.40 -6.33
C ALA A 27 -7.74 7.22 -5.37
N ALA A 28 -7.94 5.99 -5.83
CA ALA A 28 -7.70 4.80 -5.03
C ALA A 28 -6.22 4.64 -4.66
N LEU A 29 -5.31 4.90 -5.60
CA LEU A 29 -3.86 4.94 -5.33
C LEU A 29 -3.48 6.03 -4.33
N ALA A 30 -4.12 7.20 -4.39
CA ALA A 30 -3.86 8.28 -3.44
C ALA A 30 -4.30 7.90 -2.01
N ILE A 31 -5.51 7.35 -1.86
CA ILE A 31 -6.02 6.86 -0.57
C ILE A 31 -5.13 5.75 -0.03
N TYR A 32 -4.79 4.76 -0.85
CA TYR A 32 -3.90 3.68 -0.46
C TYR A 32 -2.52 4.22 -0.05
N GLY A 33 -1.96 5.17 -0.80
CA GLY A 33 -0.71 5.83 -0.47
C GLY A 33 -0.76 6.57 0.87
N ILE A 34 -1.86 7.25 1.19
CA ILE A 34 -2.05 7.90 2.50
C ILE A 34 -2.03 6.85 3.62
N VAL A 35 -2.75 5.74 3.46
CA VAL A 35 -2.75 4.65 4.46
C VAL A 35 -1.35 4.07 4.64
N VAL A 36 -0.61 3.84 3.56
CA VAL A 36 0.79 3.37 3.63
C VAL A 36 1.68 4.37 4.36
N LEU A 37 1.53 5.67 4.10
CA LEU A 37 2.31 6.71 4.77
C LEU A 37 1.99 6.82 6.25
N LEU A 38 0.70 6.72 6.63
CA LEU A 38 0.30 6.68 8.04
C LEU A 38 0.88 5.46 8.76
N HIS A 39 0.87 4.29 8.11
CA HIS A 39 1.53 3.09 8.62
C HIS A 39 3.05 3.31 8.80
N TRP A 40 3.71 3.97 7.85
CA TRP A 40 5.12 4.35 7.98
C TRP A 40 5.38 5.27 9.16
N VAL A 41 4.53 6.28 9.38
CA VAL A 41 4.64 7.18 10.53
C VAL A 41 4.58 6.41 11.84
N GLU A 42 3.71 5.39 11.94
CA GLU A 42 3.63 4.54 13.13
C GLU A 42 4.97 3.88 13.45
N HIS A 43 5.59 3.24 12.45
CA HIS A 43 6.86 2.52 12.62
C HIS A 43 8.06 3.43 12.79
N LEU A 44 8.10 4.58 12.11
CA LEU A 44 9.16 5.56 12.30
C LEU A 44 9.08 6.21 13.68
N ALA A 45 7.88 6.47 14.18
CA ALA A 45 7.69 6.95 15.54
C ALA A 45 8.16 5.92 16.57
N GLN A 46 7.82 4.64 16.36
CA GLN A 46 8.32 3.55 17.21
C GLN A 46 9.85 3.47 17.19
N ALA A 47 10.46 3.54 16.00
CA ALA A 47 11.92 3.54 15.87
C ALA A 47 12.56 4.73 16.58
N ALA A 48 11.98 5.93 16.45
CA ALA A 48 12.47 7.13 17.13
C ALA A 48 12.36 7.00 18.65
N GLN A 49 11.25 6.46 19.17
CA GLN A 49 11.08 6.17 20.60
C GLN A 49 12.21 5.29 21.13
N ILE A 50 12.58 4.24 20.40
CA ILE A 50 13.62 3.29 20.81
C ILE A 50 15.02 3.90 20.68
N TYR A 51 15.38 4.46 19.52
CA TYR A 51 16.77 4.81 19.21
C TYR A 51 17.15 6.27 19.45
N LEU A 52 16.18 7.19 19.49
CA LEU A 52 16.44 8.61 19.76
C LEU A 52 16.08 9.01 21.19
N TRP A 53 15.12 8.31 21.81
CA TRP A 53 14.65 8.62 23.17
C TRP A 53 14.91 7.51 24.19
N ASP A 54 15.57 6.42 23.78
CA ASP A 54 15.94 5.30 24.66
C ASP A 54 14.75 4.66 25.40
N TRP A 55 13.55 4.69 24.82
CA TRP A 55 12.39 4.05 25.43
C TRP A 55 12.54 2.53 25.40
N PRO A 56 12.16 1.83 26.48
CA PRO A 56 12.04 0.37 26.45
C PRO A 56 11.11 -0.08 25.33
N ILE A 57 11.46 -1.16 24.63
CA ILE A 57 10.65 -1.73 23.53
C ILE A 57 9.17 -1.92 23.92
N PRO A 58 8.82 -2.40 25.14
CA PRO A 58 7.41 -2.53 25.54
C PRO A 58 6.64 -1.21 25.63
N GLU A 59 7.33 -0.08 25.78
CA GLU A 59 6.76 1.27 25.90
C GLU A 59 6.77 2.02 24.56
N ALA A 60 7.59 1.58 23.60
CA ALA A 60 7.67 2.14 22.25
C ALA A 60 6.50 1.69 21.37
N GLY A 61 5.33 2.30 21.58
CA GLY A 61 4.08 1.94 20.92
C GLY A 61 3.85 2.51 19.52
N GLY A 62 4.73 3.36 18.97
CA GLY A 62 4.47 4.10 17.74
C GLY A 62 3.66 5.38 17.98
N ALA A 63 3.09 5.99 16.95
CA ALA A 63 2.36 7.25 17.09
C ALA A 63 0.94 7.03 17.68
N LEU A 64 0.20 6.06 17.16
CA LEU A 64 -1.12 5.68 17.65
C LEU A 64 -1.02 4.96 19.00
N GLY A 65 0.03 4.17 19.23
CA GLY A 65 0.21 3.46 20.50
C GLY A 65 0.33 4.33 21.74
N LEU A 66 0.73 5.60 21.61
CA LEU A 66 0.75 6.55 22.73
C LEU A 66 -0.66 6.90 23.22
N VAL A 67 -1.64 6.86 22.33
CA VAL A 67 -3.03 7.27 22.61
C VAL A 67 -3.93 6.05 22.80
N PHE A 68 -3.69 4.99 22.02
CA PHE A 68 -4.49 3.76 21.99
C PHE A 68 -3.60 2.51 22.11
N PRO A 69 -2.92 2.29 23.25
CA PRO A 69 -1.97 1.18 23.41
C PRO A 69 -2.61 -0.20 23.21
N SER A 70 -3.86 -0.38 23.64
CA SER A 70 -4.60 -1.63 23.43
C SER A 70 -4.86 -1.96 21.96
N LEU A 71 -4.84 -0.96 21.07
CA LEU A 71 -5.05 -1.15 19.64
C LEU A 71 -3.83 -1.81 18.98
N VAL A 72 -2.62 -1.30 19.28
CA VAL A 72 -1.35 -1.78 18.68
C VAL A 72 -0.81 -3.04 19.35
N GLN A 73 -1.14 -3.28 20.62
CA GLN A 73 -0.75 -4.51 21.32
C GLN A 73 -1.60 -5.73 20.92
N ASN A 74 -2.71 -5.53 20.21
CA ASN A 74 -3.58 -6.62 19.77
C ASN A 74 -3.09 -7.21 18.44
N GLU A 75 -2.53 -8.43 18.50
CA GLU A 75 -1.97 -9.10 17.32
C GLU A 75 -3.01 -9.39 16.23
N LEU A 76 -4.27 -9.66 16.60
CA LEU A 76 -5.34 -9.87 15.63
C LEU A 76 -5.67 -8.58 14.87
N LEU A 77 -5.71 -7.44 15.57
CA LEU A 77 -5.94 -6.14 14.92
C LEU A 77 -4.78 -5.76 14.00
N HIS A 78 -3.55 -6.00 14.45
CA HIS A 78 -2.36 -5.79 13.63
C HIS A 78 -2.39 -6.66 12.36
N TYR A 79 -2.66 -7.96 12.50
CA TYR A 79 -2.81 -8.87 11.36
C TYR A 79 -3.96 -8.48 10.43
N GLY A 80 -5.12 -8.11 10.98
CA GLY A 80 -6.29 -7.68 10.22
C GLY A 80 -6.01 -6.43 9.39
N PHE A 81 -5.29 -5.45 9.95
CA PHE A 81 -4.83 -4.29 9.20
C PHE A 81 -3.89 -4.68 8.05
N ALA A 82 -2.91 -5.56 8.31
CA ALA A 82 -2.02 -6.06 7.27
C ALA A 82 -2.77 -6.81 6.15
N LEU A 83 -3.81 -7.58 6.49
CA LEU A 83 -4.67 -8.28 5.54
C LEU A 83 -5.45 -7.30 4.65
N ILE A 84 -6.04 -6.26 5.23
CA ILE A 84 -6.75 -5.22 4.46
C ILE A 84 -5.78 -4.53 3.49
N MET A 85 -4.57 -4.20 3.96
CA MET A 85 -3.55 -3.57 3.12
C MET A 85 -3.15 -4.44 1.93
N ILE A 86 -2.87 -5.74 2.13
CA ILE A 86 -2.47 -6.62 1.02
C ILE A 86 -3.62 -6.90 0.05
N VAL A 87 -4.87 -6.99 0.53
CA VAL A 87 -6.05 -7.11 -0.33
C VAL A 87 -6.17 -5.88 -1.23
N ALA A 88 -6.08 -4.67 -0.67
CA ALA A 88 -6.09 -3.44 -1.47
C ALA A 88 -4.91 -3.41 -2.47
N PHE A 89 -3.72 -3.82 -2.04
CA PHE A 89 -2.53 -3.87 -2.88
C PHE A 89 -2.68 -4.81 -4.07
N PHE A 90 -3.26 -5.98 -3.84
CA PHE A 90 -3.58 -6.96 -4.87
C PHE A 90 -4.66 -6.44 -5.82
N MET A 91 -5.74 -5.86 -5.30
CA MET A 91 -6.85 -5.34 -6.10
C MET A 91 -6.40 -4.23 -7.06
N LEU A 92 -5.57 -3.29 -6.59
CA LEU A 92 -5.08 -2.15 -7.37
C LEU A 92 -4.04 -2.53 -8.43
N ARG A 93 -3.53 -3.76 -8.43
CA ARG A 93 -2.56 -4.24 -9.43
C ARG A 93 -3.09 -4.11 -10.87
N HIS A 94 -4.40 -4.19 -11.08
CA HIS A 94 -4.98 -4.28 -12.43
C HIS A 94 -4.93 -2.96 -13.21
N GLY A 95 -4.80 -1.81 -12.52
CA GLY A 95 -4.63 -0.51 -13.17
C GLY A 95 -3.22 -0.27 -13.71
N PHE A 96 -2.23 -1.07 -13.28
CA PHE A 96 -0.84 -0.95 -13.73
C PHE A 96 -0.57 -1.76 -15.01
N THR A 97 0.19 -1.16 -15.93
CA THR A 97 0.66 -1.75 -17.20
C THR A 97 2.18 -1.57 -17.37
N GLY A 98 2.79 -2.31 -18.31
CA GLY A 98 4.21 -2.18 -18.66
C GLY A 98 5.15 -2.29 -17.46
N ARG A 99 6.15 -1.41 -17.38
CA ARG A 99 7.16 -1.43 -16.31
C ARG A 99 6.56 -1.19 -14.93
N SER A 100 5.57 -0.31 -14.83
CA SER A 100 4.91 -0.02 -13.56
C SER A 100 4.27 -1.27 -12.95
N ARG A 101 3.68 -2.15 -13.78
CA ARG A 101 3.09 -3.43 -13.35
C ARG A 101 4.14 -4.40 -12.80
N THR A 102 5.33 -4.43 -13.40
CA THR A 102 6.43 -5.28 -12.94
C THR A 102 6.86 -4.88 -11.54
N TRP A 103 7.13 -3.60 -11.31
CA TRP A 103 7.56 -3.10 -9.99
C TRP A 103 6.48 -3.25 -8.92
N TRP A 104 5.21 -3.03 -9.27
CA TRP A 104 4.09 -3.31 -8.36
C TRP A 104 4.01 -4.80 -8.02
N GLY A 105 4.25 -5.68 -9.00
CA GLY A 105 4.31 -7.12 -8.80
C GLY A 105 5.45 -7.56 -7.88
N ILE A 106 6.64 -6.96 -8.02
CA ILE A 106 7.78 -7.20 -7.12
C ILE A 106 7.41 -6.79 -5.68
N ALA A 107 6.89 -5.57 -5.51
CA ALA A 107 6.46 -5.07 -4.21
C ALA A 107 5.40 -6.00 -3.59
N LEU A 108 4.42 -6.44 -4.37
CA LEU A 108 3.37 -7.37 -3.94
C LEU A 108 3.93 -8.73 -3.53
N GLY A 109 4.92 -9.26 -4.25
CA GLY A 109 5.58 -10.53 -3.90
C GLY A 109 6.27 -10.46 -2.55
N ILE A 110 7.02 -9.38 -2.30
CA ILE A 110 7.69 -9.15 -1.01
C ILE A 110 6.65 -8.93 0.11
N GLN A 111 5.62 -8.12 -0.15
CA GLN A 111 4.54 -7.87 0.81
C GLN A 111 3.79 -9.16 1.16
N PHE A 112 3.60 -10.05 0.19
CA PHE A 112 2.96 -11.34 0.42
C PHE A 112 3.80 -12.24 1.33
N TRP A 113 5.11 -12.30 1.12
CA TRP A 113 6.02 -12.99 2.06
C TRP A 113 5.96 -12.39 3.46
N HIS A 114 6.05 -11.06 3.57
CA HIS A 114 5.92 -10.37 4.86
C HIS A 114 4.59 -10.67 5.55
N HIS A 115 3.49 -10.77 4.79
CA HIS A 115 2.18 -11.15 5.32
C HIS A 115 2.13 -12.60 5.82
N ILE A 116 2.82 -13.54 5.16
CA ILE A 116 2.97 -14.92 5.67
C ILE A 116 3.68 -14.92 7.02
N GLU A 117 4.73 -14.12 7.20
CA GLU A 117 5.39 -14.01 8.50
C GLU A 117 4.45 -13.46 9.58
N HIS A 118 3.59 -12.49 9.26
CA HIS A 118 2.56 -12.03 10.20
C HIS A 118 1.53 -13.11 10.53
N LEU A 119 1.07 -13.88 9.54
CA LEU A 119 0.17 -15.00 9.77
C LEU A 119 0.81 -16.04 10.70
N LEU A 120 2.09 -16.34 10.49
CA LEU A 120 2.86 -17.24 11.33
C LEU A 120 2.95 -16.73 12.78
N LEU A 121 3.16 -15.44 12.99
CA LEU A 121 3.15 -14.84 14.34
C LEU A 121 1.77 -14.97 15.01
N LEU A 122 0.68 -14.72 14.28
CA LEU A 122 -0.69 -14.85 14.80
C LEU A 122 -1.03 -16.30 15.16
N ILE A 123 -0.63 -17.26 14.34
CA ILE A 123 -0.83 -18.69 14.63
C ILE A 123 -0.05 -19.08 15.89
N GLN A 124 1.19 -18.59 16.03
CA GLN A 124 2.01 -18.83 17.22
C GLN A 124 1.36 -18.28 18.49
N SER A 125 0.80 -17.06 18.48
CA SER A 125 0.17 -16.51 19.68
C SER A 125 -1.13 -17.20 20.08
N TRP A 126 -1.88 -17.72 19.11
CA TRP A 126 -3.10 -18.48 19.40
C TRP A 126 -2.82 -19.91 19.86
N SER A 127 -1.82 -20.56 19.27
CA SER A 127 -1.49 -21.96 19.60
C SER A 127 -0.56 -22.10 20.80
N GLY A 128 0.20 -21.05 21.13
CA GLY A 128 1.30 -21.12 22.09
C GLY A 128 2.50 -21.94 21.59
N ALA A 129 2.51 -22.39 20.33
CA ALA A 129 3.57 -23.21 19.76
C ALA A 129 4.59 -22.33 19.03
N TYR A 130 5.72 -22.04 19.67
CA TYR A 130 6.73 -21.10 19.15
C TYR A 130 7.85 -21.79 18.37
N LEU A 131 8.36 -21.11 17.33
CA LEU A 131 9.47 -21.64 16.52
C LEU A 131 10.72 -21.88 17.36
N LEU A 132 11.37 -23.02 17.15
CA LEU A 132 12.65 -23.38 17.77
C LEU A 132 12.67 -23.25 19.31
N GLY A 133 11.52 -23.46 19.96
CA GLY A 133 11.40 -23.38 21.42
C GLY A 133 11.59 -21.97 21.99
N LYS A 134 11.43 -20.91 21.19
CA LYS A 134 11.40 -19.53 21.69
C LYS A 134 10.26 -19.34 22.69
N SER A 135 10.36 -18.33 23.55
CA SER A 135 9.34 -18.02 24.57
C SER A 135 8.22 -17.09 24.07
N VAL A 136 8.34 -16.56 22.85
CA VAL A 136 7.42 -15.59 22.24
C VAL A 136 7.28 -15.85 20.74
N PRO A 137 6.17 -15.40 20.11
CA PRO A 137 6.00 -15.48 18.66
C PRO A 137 7.20 -14.90 17.91
N THR A 138 7.83 -15.70 17.06
CA THR A 138 9.04 -15.32 16.33
C THR A 138 8.89 -15.68 14.86
N SER A 139 9.15 -14.74 13.94
CA SER A 139 9.09 -15.04 12.51
C SER A 139 10.35 -15.76 12.04
N MET A 140 10.40 -16.19 10.77
CA MET A 140 11.54 -16.90 10.22
C MET A 140 12.78 -16.00 10.16
N ILE A 141 12.66 -14.79 9.61
CA ILE A 141 13.80 -13.87 9.50
C ILE A 141 14.11 -13.22 10.86
N GLN A 142 13.15 -13.17 11.79
CA GLN A 142 13.37 -12.63 13.14
C GLN A 142 14.40 -13.44 13.95
N LEU A 143 14.73 -14.67 13.51
CA LEU A 143 15.82 -15.46 14.09
C LEU A 143 17.21 -14.84 13.86
N LEU A 144 17.34 -13.95 12.87
CA LEU A 144 18.59 -13.33 12.47
C LEU A 144 18.63 -11.81 12.74
N ILE A 145 17.47 -11.14 12.67
CA ILE A 145 17.33 -9.69 12.80
C ILE A 145 16.24 -9.41 13.85
N PRO A 146 16.44 -8.48 14.81
CA PRO A 146 15.41 -8.21 15.80
C PRO A 146 14.14 -7.62 15.16
N ARG A 147 13.01 -7.77 15.86
CA ARG A 147 11.67 -7.59 15.28
C ARG A 147 11.44 -6.20 14.69
N VAL A 148 11.88 -5.15 15.40
CA VAL A 148 11.64 -3.75 15.00
C VAL A 148 12.39 -3.42 13.72
N GLU A 149 13.68 -3.76 13.68
CA GLU A 149 14.57 -3.58 12.55
C GLU A 149 14.11 -4.38 11.34
N LEU A 150 13.68 -5.62 11.56
CA LEU A 150 13.14 -6.46 10.50
C LEU A 150 11.87 -5.86 9.89
N HIS A 151 10.97 -5.34 10.72
CA HIS A 151 9.73 -4.74 10.24
C HIS A 151 9.99 -3.43 9.47
N LEU A 152 10.92 -2.59 9.95
CA LEU A 152 11.39 -1.41 9.21
C LEU A 152 12.03 -1.78 7.88
N LEU A 153 12.86 -2.83 7.86
CA LEU A 153 13.47 -3.35 6.64
C LEU A 153 12.40 -3.80 5.65
N TYR A 154 11.45 -4.62 6.06
CA TYR A 154 10.35 -5.07 5.20
C TYR A 154 9.55 -3.89 4.65
N ASN A 155 9.17 -2.94 5.50
CA ASN A 155 8.46 -1.74 5.08
C ASN A 155 9.26 -0.98 4.01
N ALA A 156 10.58 -0.83 4.18
CA ALA A 156 11.45 -0.20 3.20
C ALA A 156 11.49 -0.96 1.86
N ILE A 157 11.72 -2.27 1.88
CA ILE A 157 11.89 -3.08 0.66
C ILE A 157 10.58 -3.36 -0.08
N VAL A 158 9.41 -3.19 0.57
CA VAL A 158 8.10 -3.14 -0.11
C VAL A 158 7.81 -1.74 -0.63
N PHE A 159 8.04 -0.71 0.18
CA PHE A 159 7.72 0.68 -0.16
C PHE A 159 8.52 1.20 -1.35
N ALA A 160 9.82 0.91 -1.41
CA ALA A 160 10.68 1.35 -2.51
C ALA A 160 10.19 0.88 -3.89
N PRO A 161 9.99 -0.42 -4.17
CA PRO A 161 9.47 -0.87 -5.46
C PRO A 161 8.03 -0.38 -5.72
N MET A 162 7.21 -0.21 -4.68
CA MET A 162 5.89 0.42 -4.83
C MET A 162 5.99 1.87 -5.32
N VAL A 163 6.87 2.68 -4.73
CA VAL A 163 7.13 4.06 -5.17
C VAL A 163 7.66 4.07 -6.60
N VAL A 164 8.60 3.17 -6.94
CA VAL A 164 9.09 3.04 -8.32
C VAL A 164 7.94 2.72 -9.28
N ALA A 165 7.05 1.79 -8.92
CA ALA A 165 5.86 1.48 -9.71
C ALA A 165 4.98 2.72 -9.92
N MET A 166 4.69 3.49 -8.87
CA MET A 166 3.87 4.70 -8.94
C MET A 166 4.53 5.80 -9.78
N VAL A 167 5.84 5.99 -9.65
CA VAL A 167 6.61 6.96 -10.46
C VAL A 167 6.58 6.57 -11.93
N LEU A 168 6.80 5.30 -12.25
CA LEU A 168 6.75 4.79 -13.62
C LEU A 168 5.34 4.83 -14.20
N HIS A 169 4.30 4.61 -13.38
CA HIS A 169 2.91 4.74 -13.79
C HIS A 169 2.57 6.18 -14.20
N ARG A 170 3.03 7.16 -13.42
CA ARG A 170 2.86 8.59 -13.74
C ARG A 170 3.74 9.06 -14.91
N ARG A 171 4.87 8.38 -15.15
CA ARG A 171 5.82 8.67 -16.23
C ARG A 171 5.77 7.59 -17.33
N ALA A 172 4.57 7.05 -17.58
CA ALA A 172 4.36 6.04 -18.59
C ALA A 172 4.80 6.57 -19.98
N THR A 173 5.49 5.74 -20.74
CA THR A 173 5.81 6.01 -22.16
C THR A 173 4.53 6.06 -22.99
N THR A 174 4.58 6.61 -24.21
CA THR A 174 3.40 6.63 -25.11
C THR A 174 2.84 5.24 -25.35
N ALA A 175 3.69 4.22 -25.51
CA ALA A 175 3.27 2.83 -25.65
C ALA A 175 2.59 2.30 -24.38
N GLU A 176 3.11 2.61 -23.19
CA GLU A 176 2.50 2.23 -21.92
C GLU A 176 1.16 2.95 -21.69
N GLN A 177 1.07 4.24 -22.02
CA GLN A 177 -0.16 5.03 -21.93
C GLN A 177 -1.26 4.48 -22.84
N ALA A 178 -0.93 4.06 -24.06
CA ALA A 178 -1.89 3.44 -24.98
C ALA A 178 -2.48 2.12 -24.43
N MET A 179 -1.77 1.44 -23.52
CA MET A 179 -2.28 0.24 -22.83
C MET A 179 -3.07 0.56 -21.55
N MET A 180 -2.90 1.74 -20.98
CA MET A 180 -3.59 2.13 -19.74
C MET A 180 -5.08 2.32 -20.00
N ARG A 181 -5.91 1.76 -19.11
CA ARG A 181 -7.37 1.87 -19.14
C ARG A 181 -7.93 2.75 -18.03
N CYS A 182 -7.05 3.34 -17.23
CA CYS A 182 -7.41 4.12 -16.06
C CYS A 182 -7.38 5.63 -16.31
N ASP A 183 -8.03 6.36 -15.41
CA ASP A 183 -8.08 7.83 -15.36
C ASP A 183 -6.69 8.47 -15.28
N CYS A 184 -5.69 7.75 -14.78
CA CYS A 184 -4.29 8.19 -14.76
C CYS A 184 -3.68 8.41 -16.16
N ALA A 185 -4.23 7.82 -17.22
CA ALA A 185 -3.67 7.92 -18.58
C ALA A 185 -3.81 9.33 -19.19
N HIS A 186 -4.82 10.09 -18.75
CA HIS A 186 -5.12 11.43 -19.24
C HIS A 186 -5.20 12.40 -18.06
N PRO A 187 -4.07 12.75 -17.42
CA PRO A 187 -4.10 13.73 -16.34
C PRO A 187 -4.74 15.03 -16.85
N PRO A 188 -5.67 15.65 -16.10
CA PRO A 188 -6.31 16.88 -16.52
C PRO A 188 -5.25 17.88 -16.91
N ALA A 189 -5.41 18.50 -18.09
CA ALA A 189 -4.42 19.41 -18.68
C ALA A 189 -3.90 20.34 -17.59
N ARG A 190 -2.59 20.29 -17.32
CA ARG A 190 -1.93 21.29 -16.49
C ARG A 190 -2.33 22.63 -17.10
N ARG A 191 -3.15 23.42 -16.39
CA ARG A 191 -3.40 24.81 -16.76
C ARG A 191 -2.02 25.44 -16.96
N ASP A 192 -1.67 25.73 -18.19
CA ASP A 192 -0.40 26.32 -18.55
C ASP A 192 -0.31 27.69 -17.88
N ARG A 193 0.29 27.74 -16.68
CA ARG A 193 0.63 28.99 -15.99
C ARG A 193 1.62 29.84 -16.79
N ARG A 194 2.18 29.32 -17.89
CA ARG A 194 3.04 30.06 -18.82
C ARG A 194 2.27 30.90 -19.84
N ALA A 195 0.99 30.63 -20.10
CA ALA A 195 0.21 31.43 -21.04
C ALA A 195 -0.27 32.77 -20.44
N SER A 196 -0.57 32.81 -19.13
CA SER A 196 -0.99 34.05 -18.45
C SER A 196 0.12 35.07 -18.24
N ALA A 197 1.40 34.66 -18.31
CA ALA A 197 2.53 35.59 -18.16
C ALA A 197 2.93 36.31 -19.46
N ARG A 198 2.39 35.89 -20.62
CA ARG A 198 2.65 36.53 -21.92
C ARG A 198 1.54 37.48 -22.39
N ALA A 199 0.44 37.58 -21.65
CA ALA A 199 -0.68 38.46 -21.98
C ALA A 199 -0.67 39.78 -21.18
N SER A 200 0.46 40.14 -20.57
CA SER A 200 0.59 41.33 -19.70
C SER A 200 1.76 42.23 -20.09
N VAL A 201 2.21 42.17 -21.35
CA VAL A 201 3.22 43.09 -21.92
C VAL A 201 2.64 43.74 -23.15
#